data_AF-A0A2D4RSQ3-F1
#
_entry.id   AF-A0A2D4RSQ3-F1
#
_cell.length_a   1.000
_cell.length_b   1.000
_cell.length_c   1.000
_cell.angle_alpha   90.00
_cell.angle_beta   90.00
_cell.angle_gamma   90.00
#
_symmetry.space_group_name_H-M   'P 1'
#
loop_
_entity.id
_entity.type
_entity.pdbx_description
1 polymer ?
#
loop_
_entity_poly.entity_id
_entity_poly.type
_entity_poly.pdbx_seq_one_letter_code
_entity_poly.pdbx_strand_id
1 'polypeptide(L)'
;MTHIGNGEISVLDKFPLSPTEMKKAKGWHHSDSFEIDVVAMTETKAHLLCRNLHRLRVDSSLIEQSTFYAFKKTADGWKMFAISDVVNPAG
;
A
#
# COMPACT_ATOMS: atom_id res chain seq x y z
N MET A 1 -4.44 9.29 -10.25
CA MET A 1 -3.35 8.95 -9.30
C MET A 1 -2.75 7.64 -9.77
N THR A 2 -1.44 7.45 -9.71
CA THR A 2 -0.81 6.33 -10.43
C THR A 2 -0.21 5.35 -9.44
N HIS A 3 -0.61 4.09 -9.51
CA HIS A 3 0.04 2.95 -8.86
C HIS A 3 0.94 2.26 -9.89
N ILE A 4 2.16 1.93 -9.48
CA ILE A 4 3.15 1.24 -10.29
C ILE A 4 3.56 0.00 -9.52
N GLY A 5 3.42 -1.16 -10.14
CA GLY A 5 3.76 -2.45 -9.52
C GLY A 5 3.68 -3.56 -10.56
N ASN A 6 4.53 -4.59 -10.41
CA ASN A 6 4.57 -5.76 -11.31
C ASN A 6 4.67 -5.42 -12.83
N GLY A 7 5.39 -4.37 -13.19
CA GLY A 7 5.53 -3.92 -14.59
C GLY A 7 4.31 -3.21 -15.18
N GLU A 8 3.25 -3.01 -14.40
CA GLU A 8 2.02 -2.35 -14.83
C GLU A 8 1.85 -0.96 -14.21
N ILE A 9 1.19 -0.08 -14.95
CA ILE A 9 0.77 1.24 -14.49
C ILE A 9 -0.75 1.23 -14.36
N SER A 10 -1.24 1.33 -13.14
CA SER A 10 -2.68 1.45 -12.85
C SER A 10 -3.02 2.90 -12.48
N VAL A 11 -3.94 3.51 -13.23
CA VAL A 11 -4.50 4.81 -12.84
C VAL A 11 -5.64 4.58 -11.87
N LEU A 12 -5.40 4.91 -10.61
CA LEU A 12 -6.40 5.02 -9.57
C LEU A 12 -7.12 6.36 -9.78
N ASP A 13 -8.37 6.28 -10.22
CA ASP A 13 -9.27 7.38 -10.60
C ASP A 13 -9.96 8.03 -9.39
N LYS A 14 -9.85 7.42 -8.21
CA LYS A 14 -10.50 7.89 -6.97
C LYS A 14 -9.52 8.14 -5.84
N PHE A 15 -9.76 9.22 -5.10
CA PHE A 15 -9.13 9.52 -3.82
C PHE A 15 -10.24 9.67 -2.76
N PRO A 16 -10.08 9.11 -1.55
CA PRO A 16 -8.92 8.34 -1.08
C PRO A 16 -8.85 6.92 -1.62
N LEU A 17 -7.67 6.30 -1.56
CA LEU A 17 -7.58 4.86 -1.80
C LEU A 17 -8.36 4.12 -0.73
N SER A 18 -9.14 3.13 -1.16
CA SER A 18 -9.97 2.30 -0.27
C SER A 18 -9.28 0.96 -0.03
N PRO A 19 -8.75 0.71 1.19
CA PRO A 19 -8.22 -0.60 1.54
C PRO A 19 -9.26 -1.70 1.35
N THR A 20 -10.54 -1.42 1.58
CA THR A 20 -11.63 -2.39 1.36
C THR A 20 -11.76 -2.80 -0.09
N GLU A 21 -11.71 -1.84 -1.02
CA GLU A 21 -11.75 -2.15 -2.46
C GLU A 21 -10.48 -2.89 -2.90
N MET A 22 -9.31 -2.49 -2.40
CA MET A 22 -8.04 -3.18 -2.66
C MET A 22 -8.06 -4.62 -2.15
N LYS A 23 -8.59 -4.86 -0.94
CA LYS A 23 -8.79 -6.20 -0.38
C LYS A 23 -9.64 -7.07 -1.29
N LYS A 24 -10.78 -6.55 -1.74
CA LYS A 24 -11.67 -7.24 -2.66
C LYS A 24 -11.01 -7.54 -4.00
N ALA A 25 -10.32 -6.57 -4.60
CA ALA A 25 -9.73 -6.69 -5.93
C ALA A 25 -8.53 -7.66 -5.98
N LYS A 26 -7.65 -7.61 -4.99
CA LYS A 26 -6.42 -8.43 -4.95
C LYS A 26 -6.60 -9.78 -4.23
N GLY A 27 -7.75 -10.00 -3.59
CA GLY A 27 -7.92 -11.11 -2.65
C GLY A 27 -7.05 -10.95 -1.39
N TRP A 28 -6.71 -9.71 -1.03
CA TRP A 28 -5.89 -9.42 0.15
C TRP A 28 -6.70 -9.66 1.43
N HIS A 29 -6.32 -10.69 2.17
CA HIS A 29 -6.98 -11.10 3.41
C HIS A 29 -6.37 -10.36 4.61
N HIS A 30 -5.04 -10.47 4.75
CA HIS A 30 -4.31 -9.92 5.88
C HIS A 30 -2.89 -9.55 5.50
N SER A 31 -2.21 -8.91 6.44
CA SER A 31 -0.82 -8.50 6.33
C SER A 31 -0.07 -8.87 7.60
N ASP A 32 1.21 -9.14 7.45
CA ASP A 32 2.13 -9.40 8.55
C ASP A 32 3.46 -8.65 8.34
N SER A 33 4.44 -8.93 9.21
CA SER A 33 5.83 -8.47 9.03
C SER A 33 5.97 -6.93 8.91
N PHE A 34 5.09 -6.21 9.62
CA PHE A 34 5.08 -4.75 9.62
C PHE A 34 6.36 -4.19 10.26
N GLU A 35 7.20 -3.59 9.44
CA GLU A 35 8.28 -2.70 9.86
C GLU A 35 8.09 -1.37 9.16
N ILE A 36 7.66 -0.35 9.91
CA ILE A 36 7.18 0.92 9.36
C ILE A 36 8.14 2.05 9.72
N ASP A 37 8.65 2.74 8.71
CA ASP A 37 9.36 4.01 8.89
C ASP A 37 8.52 5.16 8.35
N VAL A 38 8.44 6.24 9.12
CA VAL A 38 7.96 7.53 8.62
C VAL A 38 9.16 8.29 8.09
N VAL A 39 9.29 8.36 6.76
CA VAL A 39 10.48 8.94 6.10
C VAL A 39 10.40 10.45 6.00
N ALA A 40 9.19 10.99 5.80
CA ALA A 40 8.96 12.42 5.77
C ALA A 40 7.52 12.73 6.21
N MET A 41 7.34 13.79 7.00
CA MET A 41 6.03 14.19 7.48
C MET A 41 5.92 15.70 7.63
N THR A 42 4.73 16.21 7.35
CA THR A 42 4.24 17.54 7.73
C THR A 42 2.91 17.36 8.45
N GLU A 43 2.27 18.46 8.85
CA GLU A 43 0.94 18.41 9.45
C GLU A 43 -0.14 17.81 8.55
N THR A 44 0.05 17.85 7.22
CA THR A 44 -0.99 17.47 6.24
C THR A 44 -0.57 16.37 5.27
N LYS A 45 0.69 15.94 5.28
CA LYS A 45 1.22 14.92 4.36
C LYS A 45 2.27 14.05 5.04
N ALA A 46 2.23 12.75 4.78
CA ALA A 46 3.22 11.80 5.30
C ALA A 46 3.61 10.78 4.24
N HIS A 47 4.89 10.40 4.22
CA HIS A 47 5.46 9.34 3.39
C HIS A 47 6.04 8.26 4.29
N LEU A 48 5.65 7.01 4.04
CA LEU A 48 6.01 5.86 4.86
C LEU A 48 6.63 4.78 3.99
N LEU A 49 7.64 4.10 4.54
CA LEU A 49 8.16 2.84 4.01
C LEU A 49 7.72 1.71 4.93
N CYS A 50 7.26 0.61 4.35
CA CYS A 50 6.97 -0.61 5.08
C CYS A 50 7.95 -1.69 4.60
N ARG A 51 9.10 -1.82 5.26
CA ARG A 51 10.29 -2.53 4.75
C ARG A 51 10.10 -4.04 4.56
N ASN A 52 9.26 -4.67 5.38
CA ASN A 52 9.04 -6.12 5.36
C ASN A 52 7.57 -6.54 5.24
N LEU A 53 6.67 -5.59 4.95
CA LEU A 53 5.24 -5.88 4.88
C LEU A 53 4.94 -6.92 3.80
N HIS A 54 4.26 -8.00 4.17
CA HIS A 54 3.63 -8.90 3.21
C HIS A 54 2.12 -8.64 3.15
N ARG A 55 1.56 -8.68 1.94
CA ARG A 55 0.10 -8.82 1.75
C ARG A 55 -0.18 -10.22 1.27
N LEU A 56 -1.05 -10.89 1.99
CA LEU A 56 -1.31 -12.31 1.81
C LEU A 56 -2.77 -12.56 1.46
N ARG A 57 -2.99 -13.58 0.63
CA ARG A 57 -4.32 -14.16 0.42
C ARG A 57 -4.74 -15.01 1.62
N VAL A 58 -5.94 -15.57 1.57
CA VAL A 58 -6.48 -16.44 2.64
C VAL A 58 -5.68 -17.74 2.80
N ASP A 59 -5.08 -18.23 1.72
CA ASP A 59 -4.21 -19.41 1.68
C ASP A 59 -2.73 -19.09 2.00
N SER A 60 -2.47 -17.87 2.50
CA SER A 60 -1.13 -17.34 2.79
C SER A 60 -0.21 -17.20 1.58
N SER A 61 -0.71 -17.34 0.35
CA SER A 61 0.09 -17.01 -0.84
C SER A 61 0.39 -15.51 -0.89
N LEU A 62 1.63 -15.18 -1.26
CA LEU A 62 2.10 -13.80 -1.39
C LEU A 62 1.39 -13.08 -2.54
N ILE A 63 0.94 -11.85 -2.28
CA ILE A 63 0.45 -10.93 -3.29
C ILE A 63 1.58 -9.99 -3.68
N GLU A 64 2.15 -9.31 -2.68
CA GLU A 64 3.24 -8.34 -2.81
C GLU A 64 3.97 -8.18 -1.48
N GLN A 65 5.20 -7.70 -1.56
CA GLN A 65 6.08 -7.40 -0.43
C GLN A 65 6.50 -5.92 -0.48
N SER A 66 6.93 -5.38 0.66
CA SER A 66 7.61 -4.08 0.80
C SER A 66 6.92 -2.93 0.08
N THR A 67 6.16 -2.12 0.83
CA THR A 67 5.32 -1.08 0.23
C THR A 67 5.75 0.31 0.64
N PHE A 68 5.77 1.25 -0.30
CA PHE A 68 5.71 2.67 -0.02
C PHE A 68 4.26 3.12 0.09
N TYR A 69 3.94 3.91 1.11
CA TYR A 69 2.65 4.58 1.23
C TYR A 69 2.82 6.08 1.34
N ALA A 70 1.92 6.83 0.70
CA ALA A 70 1.78 8.26 0.92
C ALA A 70 0.37 8.60 1.39
N PHE A 71 0.30 9.41 2.44
CA PHE A 71 -0.93 9.83 3.08
C PHE A 71 -1.10 11.34 3.03
N LYS A 72 -2.37 11.76 2.95
CA LYS A 72 -2.82 13.15 3.09
C LYS A 72 -3.80 13.23 4.26
N LYS A 73 -3.63 14.21 5.15
CA LYS A 73 -4.60 14.49 6.21
C LYS A 73 -5.83 15.17 5.60
N THR A 74 -7.00 14.66 5.93
CA THR A 74 -8.30 15.19 5.54
C THR A 74 -9.10 15.55 6.79
N ALA A 75 -10.29 16.15 6.63
CA ALA A 75 -11.21 16.35 7.75
C ALA A 75 -11.58 15.03 8.45
N ASP A 76 -11.63 13.92 7.68
CA ASP A 76 -11.94 12.56 8.18
C ASP A 76 -10.68 11.78 8.57
N GLY A 77 -9.57 12.47 8.85
CA GLY A 77 -8.29 11.87 9.24
C GLY A 77 -7.34 11.58 8.08
N TRP A 78 -6.30 10.80 8.33
CA TRP A 78 -5.27 10.45 7.35
C TRP A 78 -5.81 9.46 6.31
N LYS A 79 -5.65 9.79 5.03
CA LYS A 79 -6.07 8.95 3.92
C LYS A 79 -4.91 8.65 2.99
N MET A 80 -4.80 7.39 2.57
CA MET A 80 -3.80 6.97 1.61
C MET A 80 -4.15 7.53 0.23
N PHE A 81 -3.16 8.12 -0.44
CA PHE A 81 -3.28 8.56 -1.82
C PHE A 81 -2.31 7.79 -2.72
N ALA A 82 -1.07 7.53 -2.33
CA ALA A 82 -0.18 6.70 -3.15
C ALA A 82 0.17 5.39 -2.45
N ILE A 83 0.30 4.36 -3.27
CA ILE A 83 0.96 3.11 -2.93
C ILE A 83 1.93 2.76 -4.06
N SER A 84 3.07 2.21 -3.69
CA SER A 84 3.94 1.45 -4.59
C SER A 84 4.35 0.18 -3.85
N ASP A 85 4.39 -0.95 -4.53
CA ASP A 85 4.77 -2.23 -3.97
C ASP A 85 5.82 -2.90 -4.84
N VAL A 86 6.49 -3.91 -4.30
CA VAL A 86 7.37 -4.78 -5.06
C VAL A 86 6.93 -6.23 -4.90
N VAL A 87 7.02 -7.00 -5.97
CA VAL A 87 6.87 -8.45 -5.90
C VAL A 87 8.25 -9.01 -6.15
N ASN A 88 8.95 -9.40 -5.09
CA ASN A 88 10.12 -10.23 -5.26
C ASN A 88 9.63 -11.67 -5.47
N PRO A 89 9.94 -12.32 -6.61
CA PRO A 89 9.85 -13.77 -6.67
C PRO A 89 10.75 -14.29 -5.54
N ALA A 90 10.25 -15.28 -4.79
CA ALA A 90 11.03 -15.92 -3.74
C ALA A 90 12.43 -16.29 -4.29
N GLY A 91 13.46 -15.92 -3.53
CA GLY A 91 14.83 -16.34 -3.81
C GLY A 91 14.99 -17.85 -3.75
#